data_AF-A0A1Y5HYS9-F1
#
_entry.id   AF-A0A1Y5HYS9-F1
#
_cell.length_a   1.000
_cell.length_b   1.000
_cell.length_c   1.000
_cell.angle_alpha   90.00
_cell.angle_beta   90.00
_cell.angle_gamma   90.00
#
_symmetry.space_group_name_H-M   'P 1'
#
loop_
_entity.id
_entity.type
_entity.pdbx_description
1 polymer ?
#
loop_
_entity_poly.entity_id
_entity_poly.type
_entity_poly.pdbx_seq_one_letter_code
_entity_poly.pdbx_strand_id
1 'polypeptide(L)'
;EIIPSANEGTTIQFWMAARLLEAFILLGFTSFMNTKIRTPLLFWGFGGIFFLVSLLILMGWAPILFDDTNGLTTTKIVMEYLVVAILIFAGKRVWDKRQEFNASVYRLLMISIALTMAAEMAFTLYTSLSGITIIVGHIFKLMSYWAIYVALVESTLTQPFKSLTLSSDTFNALPDAIVAVSREGVILHANQSARDASNSIEETLGLQVHDVFHSRQFSAHDCPICRSIYQKDPIHYQEISLDDKWYAITLTPISYQGQGNVVLHVCRDITLHKETTSQYHTANRLYTVLRLTNKAIISSRTKEDLLDSICHIAVKHGGFSMAWIGMIEGNDVVPVSSAGDSNHYLTGINVRVDNSEYARGPVGICGKTGEVA
;
A
#
# COMPACT_ATOMS: atom_id res chain seq x y z
N GLU A 1 -30.40 -46.60 -35.54
CA GLU A 1 -30.60 -45.26 -34.96
C GLU A 1 -30.28 -45.31 -33.47
N ILE A 2 -29.57 -44.31 -32.94
CA ILE A 2 -29.14 -44.28 -31.53
C ILE A 2 -30.30 -43.85 -30.60
N ILE A 3 -31.38 -43.27 -31.15
CA ILE A 3 -32.58 -42.88 -30.42
C ILE A 3 -33.82 -43.31 -31.24
N PRO A 4 -34.60 -44.31 -30.80
CA PRO A 4 -35.73 -44.86 -31.55
C PRO A 4 -36.98 -43.98 -31.38
N SER A 5 -36.88 -42.70 -31.79
CA SER A 5 -37.99 -41.71 -31.83
C SER A 5 -37.51 -40.29 -32.21
N ALA A 6 -36.28 -40.13 -32.70
CA ALA A 6 -35.73 -38.79 -32.97
C ALA A 6 -36.42 -38.13 -34.18
N ASN A 7 -37.37 -37.24 -33.90
CA ASN A 7 -38.05 -36.40 -34.88
C ASN A 7 -37.74 -34.91 -34.64
N GLU A 8 -38.24 -34.03 -35.50
CA GLU A 8 -38.09 -32.57 -35.37
C GLU A 8 -38.63 -32.06 -34.02
N GLY A 9 -39.72 -32.66 -33.51
CA GLY A 9 -40.30 -32.33 -32.20
C GLY A 9 -39.36 -32.61 -31.01
N THR A 10 -38.60 -33.70 -31.06
CA THR A 10 -37.61 -34.05 -30.03
C THR A 10 -36.49 -33.02 -29.98
N THR A 11 -36.07 -32.50 -31.15
CA THR A 11 -35.05 -31.44 -31.24
C THR A 11 -35.54 -30.14 -30.58
N ILE A 12 -36.80 -29.76 -30.85
CA ILE A 12 -37.42 -28.57 -30.26
C ILE A 12 -37.54 -28.71 -28.73
N GLN A 13 -37.87 -29.90 -28.22
CA GLN A 13 -37.92 -30.18 -26.77
C GLN A 13 -36.56 -29.98 -26.08
N PHE A 14 -35.47 -30.50 -26.66
CA PHE A 14 -34.13 -30.28 -26.13
C PHE A 14 -33.71 -28.81 -26.20
N TRP A 15 -34.04 -28.11 -27.29
CA TRP A 15 -33.77 -26.68 -27.42
C TRP A 15 -34.51 -25.85 -26.38
N MET A 16 -35.78 -26.15 -26.14
CA MET A 16 -36.60 -25.48 -25.13
C MET A 16 -36.05 -25.72 -23.72
N ALA A 17 -35.66 -26.96 -23.41
CA ALA A 17 -35.05 -27.30 -22.13
C ALA A 17 -33.74 -26.53 -21.88
N ALA A 18 -32.87 -26.43 -22.90
CA ALA A 18 -31.63 -25.68 -22.80
C ALA A 18 -31.86 -24.18 -22.54
N ARG A 19 -32.89 -23.57 -23.16
CA ARG A 19 -33.24 -22.16 -22.96
C ARG A 19 -33.80 -21.89 -21.57
N LEU A 20 -34.66 -22.78 -21.07
CA LEU A 20 -35.14 -22.69 -19.69
C LEU A 20 -33.98 -22.77 -18.70
N LEU A 21 -33.06 -23.73 -18.91
CA LEU A 21 -31.86 -23.87 -18.09
C LEU A 21 -31.02 -22.58 -18.10
N GLU A 22 -30.76 -22.00 -19.28
CA GLU A 22 -30.02 -20.74 -19.42
C GLU A 22 -30.69 -19.59 -18.64
N ALA A 23 -32.00 -19.41 -18.79
CA ALA A 23 -32.74 -18.35 -18.12
C ALA A 23 -32.72 -18.52 -16.58
N PHE A 24 -32.87 -19.76 -16.09
CA PHE A 24 -32.76 -20.05 -14.66
C PHE A 24 -31.35 -19.84 -14.11
N ILE A 25 -30.30 -20.16 -14.87
CA ILE A 25 -28.91 -19.91 -14.47
C ILE A 25 -28.66 -18.41 -14.31
N LEU A 26 -29.08 -17.60 -15.30
CA LEU A 26 -28.93 -16.14 -15.26
C LEU A 26 -29.70 -15.53 -14.08
N LEU A 27 -30.91 -16.03 -13.81
CA LEU A 27 -31.69 -15.61 -12.66
C LEU A 27 -31.00 -16.00 -11.34
N GLY A 28 -30.58 -17.26 -11.23
CA GLY A 28 -29.98 -17.84 -10.03
C GLY A 28 -28.66 -17.18 -9.64
N PHE A 29 -27.82 -16.81 -10.62
CA PHE A 29 -26.51 -16.21 -10.39
C PHE A 29 -26.56 -15.01 -9.43
N THR A 30 -27.54 -14.12 -9.59
CA THR A 30 -27.71 -12.93 -8.72
C THR A 30 -28.04 -13.26 -7.27
N SER A 31 -28.64 -14.42 -7.02
CA SER A 31 -29.03 -14.87 -5.68
C SER A 31 -27.86 -15.49 -4.93
N PHE A 32 -26.90 -16.08 -5.64
CA PHE A 32 -25.78 -16.79 -5.02
C PHE A 32 -24.48 -15.96 -4.91
N MET A 33 -24.45 -14.75 -5.45
CA MET A 33 -23.26 -13.89 -5.52
C MET A 33 -22.55 -13.68 -4.16
N ASN A 34 -23.30 -13.63 -3.06
CA ASN A 34 -22.77 -13.39 -1.71
C ASN A 34 -22.77 -14.64 -0.82
N THR A 35 -23.00 -15.83 -1.40
CA THR A 35 -23.09 -17.09 -0.65
C THR A 35 -21.94 -18.01 -1.01
N LYS A 36 -21.35 -18.67 -0.02
CA LYS A 36 -20.35 -19.72 -0.26
C LYS A 36 -21.07 -20.97 -0.77
N ILE A 37 -20.99 -21.21 -2.07
CA ILE A 37 -21.60 -22.40 -2.66
C ILE A 37 -20.59 -23.55 -2.69
N ARG A 38 -21.04 -24.76 -2.34
CA ARG A 38 -20.27 -25.98 -2.56
C ARG A 38 -20.34 -26.36 -4.04
N THR A 39 -19.27 -26.10 -4.78
CA THR A 39 -19.12 -26.42 -6.21
C THR A 39 -19.55 -27.85 -6.60
N PRO A 40 -19.17 -28.93 -5.86
CA PRO A 40 -19.59 -30.28 -6.24
C PRO A 40 -21.11 -30.50 -6.12
N LEU A 41 -21.77 -29.82 -5.17
CA LEU A 41 -23.22 -29.94 -5.00
C LEU A 41 -23.97 -29.31 -6.17
N LEU A 42 -23.52 -28.14 -6.65
CA LEU A 42 -24.08 -27.53 -7.84
C LEU A 42 -23.86 -28.38 -9.08
N PHE A 43 -22.64 -28.91 -9.27
CA PHE A 43 -22.31 -29.73 -10.44
C PHE A 43 -23.21 -30.98 -10.53
N TRP A 44 -23.29 -31.76 -9.44
CA TRP A 44 -24.14 -32.94 -9.39
C TRP A 44 -25.64 -32.59 -9.42
N GLY A 45 -26.04 -31.46 -8.83
CA GLY A 45 -27.41 -30.96 -8.89
C GLY A 45 -27.86 -30.62 -10.31
N PHE A 46 -27.11 -29.77 -11.02
CA PHE A 46 -27.40 -29.41 -12.41
C PHE A 46 -27.28 -30.61 -13.34
N GLY A 47 -26.27 -31.47 -13.15
CA GLY A 47 -26.12 -32.71 -13.92
C GLY A 47 -27.31 -33.67 -13.72
N GLY A 48 -27.80 -33.81 -12.49
CA GLY A 48 -28.99 -34.59 -12.18
C GLY A 48 -30.26 -34.04 -12.83
N ILE A 49 -30.47 -32.71 -12.77
CA ILE A 49 -31.60 -32.04 -13.45
C ILE A 49 -31.52 -32.26 -14.96
N PHE A 50 -30.35 -32.06 -15.57
CA PHE A 50 -30.15 -32.28 -17.00
C PHE A 50 -30.43 -33.72 -17.42
N PHE A 51 -29.94 -34.69 -16.65
CA PHE A 51 -30.18 -36.11 -16.89
C PHE A 51 -31.66 -36.47 -16.78
N LEU A 52 -32.34 -35.98 -15.74
CA LEU A 52 -33.77 -36.21 -15.53
C LEU A 52 -34.62 -35.61 -16.65
N VAL A 53 -34.35 -34.37 -17.07
CA VAL A 53 -35.07 -33.73 -18.17
C VAL A 53 -34.83 -34.49 -19.49
N SER A 54 -33.59 -34.88 -19.76
CA SER A 54 -33.26 -35.69 -20.95
C SER A 54 -33.98 -37.05 -20.94
N LEU A 55 -34.06 -37.70 -19.79
CA LEU A 55 -34.79 -38.96 -19.63
C LEU A 55 -36.30 -38.77 -19.86
N LEU A 56 -36.91 -37.72 -19.32
CA LEU A 56 -38.33 -37.41 -19.52
C LEU A 56 -38.68 -37.15 -20.99
N ILE A 57 -37.79 -36.47 -21.72
CA ILE A 57 -37.92 -36.25 -23.17
C ILE A 57 -37.88 -37.60 -23.91
N LEU A 58 -36.89 -38.45 -23.62
CA LEU A 58 -36.73 -39.75 -24.27
C LEU A 58 -37.86 -40.74 -23.95
N MET A 59 -38.44 -40.66 -22.76
CA MET A 59 -39.61 -41.46 -22.35
C MET A 59 -40.93 -40.95 -22.94
N GLY A 60 -40.91 -39.84 -23.69
CA GLY A 60 -42.10 -39.25 -24.31
C GLY A 60 -43.06 -38.58 -23.32
N TRP A 61 -42.61 -38.30 -22.10
CA TRP A 61 -43.42 -37.64 -21.05
C TRP A 61 -43.36 -36.11 -21.15
N ALA A 62 -42.48 -35.58 -22.00
CA ALA A 62 -42.40 -34.15 -22.28
C ALA A 62 -43.59 -33.69 -23.16
N PRO A 63 -44.11 -32.47 -22.96
CA PRO A 63 -45.20 -31.94 -23.78
C PRO A 63 -44.79 -31.90 -25.25
N ILE A 64 -45.72 -32.26 -26.12
CA ILE A 64 -45.53 -32.20 -27.58
C ILE A 64 -45.45 -30.73 -27.95
N LEU A 65 -44.30 -30.29 -28.48
CA LEU A 65 -44.06 -28.88 -28.84
C LEU A 65 -44.30 -28.61 -30.34
N PHE A 66 -44.32 -29.66 -31.15
CA PHE A 66 -44.49 -29.63 -32.59
C PHE A 66 -45.39 -30.78 -33.03
N ASP A 67 -46.39 -30.48 -33.85
CA ASP A 67 -47.32 -31.42 -34.45
C ASP A 67 -47.20 -31.32 -35.97
N ASP A 68 -46.94 -32.44 -36.65
CA ASP A 68 -46.73 -32.51 -38.10
C ASP A 68 -47.97 -32.03 -38.89
N THR A 69 -49.17 -31.99 -38.27
CA THR A 69 -50.42 -31.58 -38.91
C THR A 69 -50.80 -30.11 -38.70
N ASN A 70 -50.46 -29.54 -37.54
CA ASN A 70 -50.86 -28.18 -37.14
C ASN A 70 -49.67 -27.21 -36.99
N GLY A 71 -48.43 -27.70 -37.13
CA GLY A 71 -47.21 -26.94 -36.91
C GLY A 71 -46.92 -26.71 -35.43
N LEU A 72 -46.66 -25.46 -35.04
CA LEU A 72 -46.25 -25.11 -33.68
C LEU A 72 -47.42 -25.16 -32.69
N THR A 73 -47.23 -25.87 -31.58
CA THR A 73 -48.24 -25.95 -30.52
C THR A 73 -48.35 -24.65 -29.72
N THR A 74 -49.53 -24.38 -29.14
CA THR A 74 -49.72 -23.27 -28.19
C THR A 74 -48.83 -23.41 -26.96
N THR A 75 -48.55 -24.65 -26.53
CA THR A 75 -47.63 -24.95 -25.43
C THR A 75 -46.21 -24.44 -25.70
N LYS A 76 -45.70 -24.56 -26.93
CA LYS A 76 -44.39 -24.02 -27.32
C LYS A 76 -44.34 -22.51 -27.15
N ILE A 77 -45.35 -21.80 -27.64
CA ILE A 77 -45.42 -20.33 -27.55
C ILE A 77 -45.47 -19.88 -26.09
N VAL A 78 -46.27 -20.53 -25.25
CA VAL A 78 -46.34 -20.22 -23.80
C VAL A 78 -44.98 -20.39 -23.13
N MET A 79 -44.24 -21.45 -23.46
CA MET A 79 -42.90 -21.71 -22.90
C MET A 79 -41.87 -20.67 -23.36
N GLU A 80 -41.96 -20.16 -24.59
CA GLU A 80 -41.08 -19.08 -25.07
C GLU A 80 -41.33 -17.77 -24.31
N TYR A 81 -42.60 -17.40 -24.12
CA TYR A 81 -42.94 -16.23 -23.29
C TYR A 81 -42.52 -16.40 -21.83
N LEU A 82 -42.61 -17.61 -21.28
CA LEU A 82 -42.12 -17.93 -19.94
C LEU A 82 -40.61 -17.66 -19.83
N VAL A 83 -39.80 -18.09 -20.81
CA VAL A 83 -38.35 -17.82 -20.83
C VAL A 83 -38.08 -16.32 -20.85
N VAL A 84 -38.77 -15.57 -21.70
CA VAL A 84 -38.62 -14.10 -21.77
C VAL A 84 -38.99 -13.46 -20.42
N ALA A 85 -40.05 -13.92 -19.76
CA ALA A 85 -40.44 -13.43 -18.44
C ALA A 85 -39.37 -13.69 -17.36
N ILE A 86 -38.74 -14.88 -17.38
CA ILE A 86 -37.63 -15.21 -16.48
C ILE A 86 -36.42 -14.30 -16.74
N LEU A 87 -36.08 -14.04 -18.00
CA LEU A 87 -34.98 -13.13 -18.37
C LEU A 87 -35.25 -11.68 -17.94
N ILE A 88 -36.49 -11.19 -18.07
CA ILE A 88 -36.88 -9.88 -17.56
C ILE A 88 -36.68 -9.81 -16.04
N PHE A 89 -37.09 -10.85 -15.31
CA PHE A 89 -36.91 -10.90 -13.87
C PHE A 89 -35.42 -11.00 -13.48
N ALA A 90 -34.61 -11.73 -14.24
CA ALA A 90 -33.16 -11.77 -14.08
C ALA A 90 -32.53 -10.39 -14.30
N GLY A 91 -32.92 -9.69 -15.36
CA GLY A 91 -32.47 -8.32 -15.64
C GLY A 91 -32.85 -7.34 -14.52
N LYS A 92 -34.08 -7.44 -14.01
CA LYS A 92 -34.52 -6.66 -12.84
C LYS A 92 -33.66 -6.94 -11.61
N ARG A 93 -33.36 -8.21 -11.31
CA ARG A 93 -32.48 -8.58 -10.18
C ARG A 93 -31.07 -8.00 -10.33
N VAL A 94 -30.49 -8.04 -11.53
CA VAL A 94 -29.19 -7.41 -11.82
C VAL A 94 -29.25 -5.90 -11.62
N TRP A 95 -30.34 -5.25 -12.04
CA TRP A 95 -30.57 -3.82 -11.85
C TRP A 95 -30.70 -3.41 -10.37
N ASP A 96 -31.49 -4.17 -9.61
CA ASP A 96 -31.71 -3.94 -8.18
C ASP A 96 -30.39 -4.05 -7.40
N LYS A 97 -29.54 -5.00 -7.79
CA LYS A 97 -28.21 -5.24 -7.20
C LYS A 97 -27.06 -4.50 -7.89
N ARG A 98 -27.32 -3.52 -8.77
CA ARG A 98 -26.27 -2.86 -9.58
C ARG A 98 -25.09 -2.28 -8.79
N GLN A 99 -25.30 -1.93 -7.53
CA GLN A 99 -24.26 -1.39 -6.64
C GLN A 99 -23.25 -2.47 -6.19
N GLU A 100 -23.63 -3.75 -6.22
CA GLU A 100 -22.76 -4.87 -5.88
C GLU A 100 -21.83 -5.25 -7.06
N PHE A 101 -22.07 -4.71 -8.26
CA PHE A 101 -21.30 -5.02 -9.46
C PHE A 101 -20.37 -3.88 -9.87
N ASN A 102 -19.22 -4.26 -10.45
CA ASN A 102 -18.42 -3.33 -11.22
C ASN A 102 -19.19 -2.81 -12.45
N ALA A 103 -19.03 -1.53 -12.78
CA ALA A 103 -19.78 -0.88 -13.86
C ALA A 103 -19.62 -1.56 -15.23
N SER A 104 -18.44 -2.12 -15.52
CA SER A 104 -18.18 -2.88 -16.76
C SER A 104 -18.94 -4.21 -16.77
N VAL A 105 -18.81 -5.00 -15.70
CA VAL A 105 -19.46 -6.32 -15.56
C VAL A 105 -20.98 -6.17 -15.59
N TYR A 106 -21.52 -5.20 -14.86
CA TYR A 106 -22.95 -4.86 -14.89
C TYR A 106 -23.44 -4.58 -16.31
N ARG A 107 -22.71 -3.75 -17.07
CA ARG A 107 -23.07 -3.39 -18.44
C ARG A 107 -23.04 -4.59 -19.37
N LEU A 108 -22.01 -5.43 -19.27
CA LEU A 108 -21.87 -6.64 -20.07
C LEU A 108 -22.99 -7.66 -19.76
N LEU A 109 -23.36 -7.82 -18.48
CA LEU A 109 -24.48 -8.68 -18.09
C LEU A 109 -25.82 -8.17 -18.62
N MET A 110 -26.09 -6.86 -18.53
CA MET A 110 -27.32 -6.28 -19.08
C MET A 110 -27.38 -6.40 -20.61
N ILE A 111 -26.25 -6.21 -21.31
CA ILE A 111 -26.15 -6.42 -22.75
C ILE A 111 -26.42 -7.89 -23.11
N SER A 112 -25.84 -8.84 -22.38
CA SER A 112 -26.09 -10.27 -22.56
C SER A 112 -27.57 -10.61 -22.41
N ILE A 113 -28.21 -10.18 -21.32
CA ILE A 113 -29.64 -10.47 -21.08
C ILE A 113 -30.50 -9.89 -22.21
N ALA A 114 -30.22 -8.67 -22.65
CA ALA A 114 -30.94 -8.05 -23.76
C ALA A 114 -30.77 -8.81 -25.08
N LEU A 115 -29.55 -9.26 -25.39
CA LEU A 115 -29.25 -10.09 -26.57
C LEU A 115 -29.93 -11.46 -26.48
N THR A 116 -29.95 -12.11 -25.32
CA THR A 116 -30.68 -13.36 -25.11
C THR A 116 -32.18 -13.16 -25.31
N MET A 117 -32.77 -12.08 -24.79
CA MET A 117 -34.18 -11.76 -25.05
C MET A 117 -34.47 -11.54 -26.55
N ALA A 118 -33.58 -10.85 -27.28
CA ALA A 118 -33.71 -10.66 -28.72
C ALA A 118 -33.61 -11.99 -29.48
N ALA A 119 -32.74 -12.91 -29.03
CA ALA A 119 -32.66 -14.26 -29.58
C ALA A 119 -33.97 -15.03 -29.39
N GLU A 120 -34.56 -14.99 -28.19
CA GLU A 120 -35.84 -15.66 -27.90
C GLU A 120 -37.01 -15.10 -28.72
N MET A 121 -37.04 -13.78 -28.92
CA MET A 121 -38.01 -13.16 -29.82
C MET A 121 -37.84 -13.63 -31.27
N ALA A 122 -36.61 -13.73 -31.77
CA ALA A 122 -36.32 -14.25 -33.11
C ALA A 122 -36.74 -15.71 -33.28
N PHE A 123 -36.59 -16.53 -32.23
CA PHE A 123 -37.07 -17.90 -32.21
C PHE A 123 -38.59 -18.02 -32.06
N THR A 124 -39.26 -17.06 -31.41
CA THR A 124 -40.72 -17.06 -31.37
C THR A 124 -41.31 -16.83 -32.77
N LEU A 125 -40.61 -16.04 -33.60
CA LEU A 125 -41.00 -15.69 -34.96
C LEU A 125 -40.59 -16.74 -36.03
N TYR A 126 -40.03 -17.88 -35.66
CA TYR A 126 -39.68 -18.89 -36.65
C TYR A 126 -40.93 -19.54 -37.25
N THR A 127 -40.95 -19.67 -38.57
CA THR A 127 -41.99 -20.39 -39.32
C THR A 127 -41.48 -21.70 -39.92
N SER A 128 -40.17 -21.85 -40.07
CA SER A 128 -39.52 -23.08 -40.55
C SER A 128 -38.12 -23.25 -39.94
N LEU A 129 -37.63 -24.50 -39.89
CA LEU A 129 -36.32 -24.86 -39.31
C LEU A 129 -35.11 -24.39 -40.13
N SER A 130 -35.32 -23.88 -41.35
CA SER A 130 -34.26 -23.38 -42.25
C SER A 130 -34.33 -21.87 -42.50
N GLY A 131 -35.11 -21.13 -41.72
CA GLY A 131 -35.34 -19.69 -41.91
C GLY A 131 -34.17 -18.81 -41.46
N ILE A 132 -34.04 -17.64 -42.10
CA ILE A 132 -33.05 -16.60 -41.73
C ILE A 132 -33.22 -16.16 -40.27
N THR A 133 -34.45 -16.18 -39.74
CA THR A 133 -34.76 -15.83 -38.34
C THR A 133 -34.03 -16.72 -37.33
N ILE A 134 -33.80 -18.00 -37.65
CA ILE A 134 -33.03 -18.91 -36.79
C ILE A 134 -31.56 -18.49 -36.73
N ILE A 135 -30.98 -18.15 -37.89
CA ILE A 135 -29.58 -17.70 -37.97
C ILE A 135 -29.40 -16.41 -37.16
N VAL A 136 -30.31 -15.45 -37.33
CA VAL A 136 -30.30 -14.19 -36.55
C VAL A 136 -30.38 -14.47 -35.05
N GLY A 137 -31.27 -15.38 -34.62
CA GLY A 137 -31.35 -15.80 -33.22
C GLY A 137 -30.05 -16.41 -32.70
N HIS A 138 -29.37 -17.22 -33.51
CA HIS A 138 -28.07 -17.81 -33.15
C HIS A 138 -26.96 -16.76 -33.05
N ILE A 139 -26.96 -15.74 -33.91
CA ILE A 139 -26.00 -14.63 -33.82
C ILE A 139 -26.18 -13.87 -32.51
N PHE A 140 -27.41 -13.51 -32.14
CA PHE A 140 -27.68 -12.85 -30.86
C PHE A 140 -27.25 -13.72 -29.67
N LYS A 141 -27.51 -15.02 -29.73
CA LYS A 141 -27.10 -15.98 -28.71
C LYS A 141 -25.57 -16.05 -28.57
N LEU A 142 -24.85 -16.11 -29.69
CA LEU A 142 -23.39 -16.09 -29.71
C LEU A 142 -22.82 -14.81 -29.06
N MET A 143 -23.38 -13.64 -29.42
CA MET A 143 -22.97 -12.37 -28.84
C MET A 143 -23.27 -12.27 -27.35
N SER A 144 -24.41 -12.84 -26.89
CA SER A 144 -24.74 -12.92 -25.48
C SER A 144 -23.71 -13.73 -24.70
N TYR A 145 -23.36 -14.93 -25.19
CA TYR A 145 -22.35 -15.78 -24.55
C TYR A 145 -20.96 -15.16 -24.52
N TRP A 146 -20.60 -14.44 -25.60
CA TRP A 146 -19.37 -13.67 -25.62
C TRP A 146 -19.35 -12.58 -24.54
N ALA A 147 -20.46 -11.85 -24.36
CA ALA A 147 -20.57 -10.83 -23.31
C ALA A 147 -20.48 -11.42 -21.90
N ILE A 148 -21.11 -12.58 -21.63
CA ILE A 148 -20.98 -13.31 -20.35
C ILE A 148 -19.54 -13.74 -20.13
N TYR A 149 -18.88 -14.29 -21.17
CA TYR A 149 -17.49 -14.72 -21.08
C TYR A 149 -16.56 -13.56 -20.73
N VAL A 150 -16.71 -12.40 -21.39
CA VAL A 150 -15.92 -11.20 -21.07
C VAL A 150 -16.20 -10.73 -19.64
N ALA A 151 -17.47 -10.73 -19.20
CA ALA A 151 -17.83 -10.37 -17.82
C ALA A 151 -17.19 -11.31 -16.78
N LEU A 152 -17.12 -12.62 -17.08
CA LEU A 152 -16.46 -13.62 -16.25
C LEU A 152 -14.93 -13.39 -16.19
N VAL A 153 -14.30 -13.15 -17.34
CA VAL A 153 -12.86 -12.88 -17.42
C VAL A 153 -12.49 -11.60 -16.67
N GLU A 154 -13.26 -10.53 -16.85
CA GLU A 154 -13.02 -9.26 -16.16
C GLU A 154 -13.15 -9.40 -14.64
N SER A 155 -14.17 -10.15 -14.18
CA SER A 155 -14.38 -10.41 -12.75
C SER A 155 -13.36 -11.38 -12.13
N THR A 156 -12.86 -12.35 -12.90
CA THR A 156 -11.97 -13.42 -12.37
C THR A 156 -10.48 -13.10 -12.52
N LEU A 157 -10.09 -12.36 -13.56
CA LEU A 157 -8.67 -12.11 -13.86
C LEU A 157 -8.33 -10.62 -13.73
N THR A 158 -9.09 -9.71 -14.32
CA THR A 158 -8.65 -8.31 -14.40
C THR A 158 -8.79 -7.57 -13.08
N GLN A 159 -9.93 -7.73 -12.41
CA GLN A 159 -10.21 -7.07 -11.12
C GLN A 159 -9.29 -7.54 -9.97
N PRO A 160 -9.11 -8.85 -9.71
CA PRO A 160 -8.25 -9.30 -8.62
C PRO A 160 -6.78 -8.94 -8.84
N PHE A 161 -6.26 -8.98 -10.07
CA PHE A 161 -4.87 -8.58 -10.34
C PHE A 161 -4.63 -7.07 -10.16
N LYS A 162 -5.63 -6.23 -10.48
CA LYS A 162 -5.59 -4.79 -10.15
C LYS A 162 -5.53 -4.55 -8.64
N SER A 163 -6.14 -5.43 -7.84
CA SER A 163 -6.02 -5.41 -6.37
C SER A 163 -4.69 -5.99 -5.85
N LEU A 164 -4.07 -6.92 -6.60
CA LEU A 164 -2.87 -7.65 -6.17
C LEU A 164 -1.56 -6.87 -6.41
N THR A 165 -1.56 -5.90 -7.32
CA THR A 165 -0.33 -5.23 -7.80
C THR A 165 0.06 -4.01 -6.92
N LEU A 166 0.23 -4.18 -5.60
CA LEU A 166 0.76 -3.20 -4.60
C LEU A 166 -0.21 -2.10 -4.06
N SER A 167 -1.27 -2.41 -3.28
CA SER A 167 -2.24 -1.35 -2.90
C SER A 167 -2.60 -1.09 -1.43
N SER A 168 -2.17 -1.87 -0.42
CA SER A 168 -2.32 -1.38 0.97
C SER A 168 -1.37 -2.08 1.94
N ASP A 169 -1.27 -3.40 1.91
CA ASP A 169 -0.53 -4.13 2.96
C ASP A 169 0.98 -3.87 2.91
N THR A 170 1.61 -3.95 1.73
CA THR A 170 3.04 -3.63 1.58
C THR A 170 3.30 -2.16 1.90
N PHE A 171 2.43 -1.26 1.45
CA PHE A 171 2.56 0.18 1.70
C PHE A 171 2.42 0.51 3.19
N ASN A 172 1.46 -0.11 3.88
CA ASN A 172 1.22 0.01 5.32
C ASN A 172 2.30 -0.68 6.16
N ALA A 173 2.99 -1.70 5.64
CA ALA A 173 4.05 -2.40 6.35
C ALA A 173 5.41 -1.67 6.30
N LEU A 174 5.55 -0.62 5.49
CA LEU A 174 6.78 0.16 5.43
C LEU A 174 6.95 0.96 6.73
N PRO A 175 8.13 0.92 7.38
CA PRO A 175 8.35 1.57 8.67
C PRO A 175 8.46 3.10 8.58
N ASP A 176 8.82 3.64 7.41
CA ASP A 176 8.90 5.08 7.19
C ASP A 176 7.48 5.66 7.06
N ALA A 177 7.27 6.90 7.53
CA ALA A 177 6.01 7.60 7.31
C ALA A 177 5.93 8.08 5.86
N ILE A 178 4.99 7.54 5.09
CA ILE A 178 4.84 7.84 3.67
C ILE A 178 3.44 8.39 3.41
N VAL A 179 3.38 9.56 2.78
CA VAL A 179 2.13 10.17 2.34
C VAL A 179 2.20 10.56 0.86
N ALA A 180 1.08 10.38 0.16
CA ALA A 180 0.89 10.91 -1.18
C ALA A 180 0.15 12.24 -1.07
N VAL A 181 0.72 13.30 -1.64
CA VAL A 181 0.17 14.66 -1.53
C VAL A 181 -0.22 15.21 -2.88
N SER A 182 -1.29 16.01 -2.90
CA SER A 182 -1.70 16.78 -4.07
C SER A 182 -0.69 17.90 -4.36
N ARG A 183 -0.83 18.54 -5.52
CA ARG A 183 -0.03 19.71 -5.87
C ARG A 183 -0.18 20.83 -4.85
N GLU A 184 -1.33 20.96 -4.21
CA GLU A 184 -1.68 21.97 -3.23
C GLU A 184 -1.25 21.59 -1.79
N GLY A 185 -0.48 20.52 -1.62
CA GLY A 185 0.03 20.10 -0.31
C GLY A 185 -0.97 19.30 0.54
N VAL A 186 -2.11 18.91 -0.01
CA VAL A 186 -3.14 18.14 0.70
C VAL A 186 -2.80 16.65 0.70
N ILE A 187 -2.89 16.00 1.85
CA ILE A 187 -2.65 14.55 1.98
C ILE A 187 -3.81 13.77 1.34
N LEU A 188 -3.53 13.06 0.25
CA LEU A 188 -4.48 12.20 -0.46
C LEU A 188 -4.44 10.76 0.05
N HIS A 189 -3.27 10.31 0.50
CA HIS A 189 -3.08 8.96 1.02
C HIS A 189 -1.95 8.93 2.06
N ALA A 190 -2.04 8.00 3.01
CA ALA A 190 -1.05 7.83 4.07
C ALA A 190 -0.89 6.33 4.40
N ASN A 191 0.33 5.89 4.68
CA ASN A 191 0.56 4.54 5.22
C ASN A 191 0.31 4.49 6.73
N GLN A 192 0.42 3.31 7.33
CA GLN A 192 0.21 3.13 8.77
C GLN A 192 1.20 3.96 9.59
N SER A 193 2.49 3.91 9.28
CA SER A 193 3.51 4.68 9.98
C SER A 193 3.29 6.19 9.91
N ALA A 194 2.75 6.71 8.81
CA ALA A 194 2.38 8.12 8.70
C ALA A 194 1.20 8.50 9.60
N ARG A 195 0.19 7.62 9.73
CA ARG A 195 -0.93 7.83 10.66
C ARG A 195 -0.46 7.81 12.11
N ASP A 196 0.40 6.85 12.45
CA ASP A 196 0.95 6.72 13.80
C ASP A 196 1.83 7.93 14.18
N ALA A 197 2.55 8.50 13.20
CA ALA A 197 3.39 9.68 13.40
C ALA A 197 2.61 11.00 13.48
N SER A 198 1.39 11.07 12.93
CA SER A 198 0.66 12.35 12.81
C SER A 198 0.08 12.88 14.12
N ASN A 199 0.19 12.13 15.23
CA ASN A 199 -0.32 12.47 16.58
C ASN A 199 -1.77 12.98 16.64
N SER A 200 -2.55 12.84 15.55
CA SER A 200 -3.91 13.35 15.42
C SER A 200 -4.88 12.19 15.52
N ILE A 201 -5.89 12.37 16.38
CA ILE A 201 -7.05 11.47 16.51
C ILE A 201 -7.97 11.59 15.29
N GLU A 202 -7.81 12.65 14.49
CA GLU A 202 -8.55 12.87 13.25
C GLU A 202 -7.84 12.23 12.05
N GLU A 203 -8.65 11.84 11.06
CA GLU A 203 -8.21 11.22 9.81
C GLU A 203 -7.10 12.08 9.16
N THR A 204 -5.87 11.54 9.04
CA THR A 204 -4.71 12.25 8.44
C THR A 204 -4.96 12.69 6.99
N LEU A 205 -5.99 12.13 6.35
CA LEU A 205 -6.40 12.44 4.98
C LEU A 205 -7.09 13.80 4.91
N GLY A 206 -6.76 14.59 3.88
CA GLY A 206 -7.33 15.93 3.68
C GLY A 206 -6.64 17.04 4.47
N LEU A 207 -5.75 16.71 5.41
CA LEU A 207 -4.92 17.68 6.11
C LEU A 207 -3.82 18.23 5.20
N GLN A 208 -3.33 19.42 5.55
CA GLN A 208 -2.15 20.00 4.93
C GLN A 208 -0.90 19.27 5.42
N VAL A 209 -0.06 18.80 4.50
CA VAL A 209 1.18 18.09 4.83
C VAL A 209 2.13 18.93 5.68
N HIS A 210 2.10 20.25 5.50
CA HIS A 210 2.91 21.20 6.27
C HIS A 210 2.61 21.12 7.77
N ASP A 211 1.33 21.05 8.14
CA ASP A 211 0.90 21.11 9.55
C ASP A 211 1.22 19.82 10.31
N VAL A 212 1.44 18.74 9.57
CA VAL A 212 1.68 17.39 10.10
C VAL A 212 3.15 17.00 10.08
N PHE A 213 3.86 17.22 8.97
CA PHE A 213 5.20 16.66 8.74
C PHE A 213 6.31 17.71 8.60
N HIS A 214 5.99 19.01 8.55
CA HIS A 214 7.00 20.06 8.38
C HIS A 214 7.15 20.93 9.63
N SER A 215 8.27 21.64 9.72
CA SER A 215 8.54 22.55 10.83
C SER A 215 7.57 23.74 10.85
N ARG A 216 7.00 23.99 12.03
CA ARG A 216 6.11 25.14 12.29
C ARG A 216 6.86 26.48 12.38
N GLN A 217 8.19 26.48 12.24
CA GLN A 217 8.99 27.70 12.19
C GLN A 217 8.70 28.54 10.94
N PHE A 218 8.23 27.91 9.86
CA PHE A 218 7.92 28.56 8.60
C PHE A 218 6.42 28.47 8.31
N SER A 219 5.89 29.48 7.61
CA SER A 219 4.59 29.36 6.98
C SER A 219 4.65 28.33 5.84
N ALA A 220 3.52 27.73 5.46
CA ALA A 220 3.49 26.80 4.33
C ALA A 220 3.97 27.42 3.01
N HIS A 221 3.90 28.75 2.86
CA HIS A 221 4.37 29.46 1.68
C HIS A 221 5.90 29.64 1.68
N ASP A 222 6.52 29.75 2.86
CA ASP A 222 7.96 29.96 3.02
C ASP A 222 8.73 28.65 3.30
N CYS A 223 8.01 27.55 3.50
CA CYS A 223 8.59 26.24 3.69
C CYS A 223 9.23 25.74 2.38
N PRO A 224 10.55 25.42 2.38
CA PRO A 224 11.24 24.95 1.18
C PRO A 224 10.67 23.62 0.67
N ILE A 225 10.22 22.74 1.56
CA ILE A 225 9.64 21.44 1.21
C ILE A 225 8.28 21.65 0.53
N CYS A 226 7.43 22.51 1.09
CA CYS A 226 6.16 22.87 0.45
C CYS A 226 6.38 23.50 -0.92
N ARG A 227 7.35 24.42 -1.06
CA ARG A 227 7.71 25.00 -2.35
C ARG A 227 8.09 23.93 -3.37
N SER A 228 8.89 22.95 -2.99
CA SER A 228 9.25 21.81 -3.85
C SER A 228 8.04 20.96 -4.24
N ILE A 229 7.08 20.74 -3.33
CA ILE A 229 5.81 20.06 -3.65
C ILE A 229 5.02 20.87 -4.71
N TYR A 230 4.88 22.18 -4.53
CA TYR A 230 4.16 23.06 -5.46
C TYR A 230 4.82 23.11 -6.86
N GLN A 231 6.16 23.09 -6.89
CA GLN A 231 6.98 23.20 -8.10
C GLN A 231 7.29 21.86 -8.77
N LYS A 232 7.04 20.73 -8.08
CA LYS A 232 7.40 19.36 -8.49
C LYS A 232 8.91 19.09 -8.56
N ASP A 233 9.68 19.82 -7.77
CA ASP A 233 11.12 19.57 -7.68
C ASP A 233 11.37 18.41 -6.71
N PRO A 234 12.06 17.34 -7.14
CA PRO A 234 12.37 16.24 -6.26
C PRO A 234 13.37 16.68 -5.19
N ILE A 235 13.15 16.20 -3.97
CA ILE A 235 14.11 16.33 -2.87
C ILE A 235 14.62 14.92 -2.61
N HIS A 236 15.90 14.66 -2.88
CA HIS A 236 16.47 13.34 -2.60
C HIS A 236 16.70 13.14 -1.10
N TYR A 237 17.19 14.17 -0.42
CA TYR A 237 17.48 14.10 1.01
C TYR A 237 17.50 15.52 1.59
N GLN A 238 16.64 15.78 2.58
CA GLN A 238 16.68 17.00 3.37
C GLN A 238 16.38 16.69 4.83
N GLU A 239 17.24 17.15 5.73
CA GLU A 239 17.04 16.96 7.16
C GLU A 239 16.26 18.12 7.75
N ILE A 240 15.29 17.82 8.61
CA ILE A 240 14.56 18.79 9.41
C ILE A 240 14.53 18.35 10.86
N SER A 241 14.38 19.34 11.76
CA SER A 241 14.10 19.11 13.17
C SER A 241 12.66 19.48 13.45
N LEU A 242 11.91 18.57 14.08
CA LEU A 242 10.52 18.76 14.48
C LEU A 242 10.32 18.12 15.86
N ASP A 243 9.85 18.89 16.84
CA ASP A 243 9.57 18.44 18.22
C ASP A 243 10.72 17.62 18.83
N ASP A 244 11.94 18.17 18.80
CA ASP A 244 13.19 17.56 19.30
C ASP A 244 13.61 16.24 18.62
N LYS A 245 12.93 15.85 17.53
CA LYS A 245 13.31 14.74 16.67
C LYS A 245 13.89 15.21 15.35
N TRP A 246 14.74 14.37 14.77
CA TRP A 246 15.32 14.59 13.44
C TRP A 246 14.63 13.71 12.41
N TYR A 247 14.21 14.32 11.31
CA TYR A 247 13.60 13.63 10.19
C TYR A 247 14.38 13.86 8.90
N ALA A 248 14.50 12.82 8.08
CA ALA A 248 14.95 12.93 6.70
C ALA A 248 13.74 12.88 5.76
N ILE A 249 13.61 13.89 4.92
CA ILE A 249 12.53 14.04 3.94
C ILE A 249 13.03 13.73 2.54
N THR A 250 12.24 12.94 1.82
CA THR A 250 12.41 12.67 0.39
C THR A 250 11.10 12.96 -0.34
N LEU A 251 11.16 13.71 -1.43
CA LEU A 251 10.03 14.00 -2.32
C LEU A 251 10.28 13.41 -3.69
N THR A 252 9.31 12.66 -4.22
CA THR A 252 9.39 12.12 -5.58
C THR A 252 8.04 12.32 -6.29
N PRO A 253 8.00 12.99 -7.46
CA PRO A 253 6.77 13.10 -8.24
C PRO A 253 6.38 11.74 -8.82
N ILE A 254 5.10 11.38 -8.70
CA ILE A 254 4.56 10.11 -9.20
C ILE A 254 3.26 10.35 -9.98
N SER A 255 2.91 9.39 -10.85
CA SER A 255 1.55 9.30 -11.40
C SER A 255 0.75 8.32 -10.56
N TYR A 256 -0.40 8.76 -10.03
CA TYR A 256 -1.25 7.94 -9.19
C TYR A 256 -2.68 7.93 -9.73
N GLN A 257 -3.24 6.75 -10.02
CA GLN A 257 -4.60 6.58 -10.54
C GLN A 257 -4.97 7.49 -11.74
N GLY A 258 -4.02 7.80 -12.62
CA GLY A 258 -4.23 8.68 -13.77
C GLY A 258 -4.13 10.18 -13.47
N GLN A 259 -3.88 10.57 -12.21
CA GLN A 259 -3.49 11.92 -11.83
C GLN A 259 -1.96 12.07 -11.91
N GLY A 260 -1.47 12.89 -12.84
CA GLY A 260 -0.04 13.20 -13.03
C GLY A 260 0.51 14.29 -12.09
N ASN A 261 -0.20 14.61 -11.00
CA ASN A 261 0.06 15.74 -10.12
C ASN A 261 0.16 15.32 -8.65
N VAL A 262 0.72 14.15 -8.37
CA VAL A 262 0.91 13.64 -7.00
C VAL A 262 2.39 13.59 -6.67
N VAL A 263 2.74 13.99 -5.46
CA VAL A 263 4.11 13.88 -4.93
C VAL A 263 4.08 12.85 -3.81
N LEU A 264 5.01 11.89 -3.86
CA LEU A 264 5.26 10.97 -2.76
C LEU A 264 6.21 11.66 -1.78
N HIS A 265 5.75 11.84 -0.54
CA HIS A 265 6.49 12.44 0.55
C HIS A 265 6.83 11.35 1.57
N VAL A 266 8.12 11.09 1.74
CA VAL A 266 8.64 10.13 2.72
C VAL A 266 9.28 10.93 3.85
N CYS A 267 8.89 10.62 5.08
CA CYS A 267 9.45 11.17 6.30
C CYS A 267 10.02 10.01 7.13
N ARG A 268 11.35 9.98 7.29
CA ARG A 268 12.05 8.96 8.07
C ARG A 268 12.59 9.58 9.35
N ASP A 269 12.26 8.99 10.50
CA ASP A 269 12.90 9.35 11.78
C ASP A 269 14.37 8.90 11.77
N ILE A 270 15.29 9.86 11.89
CA ILE A 270 16.74 9.64 11.94
C ILE A 270 17.34 10.04 13.29
N THR A 271 16.52 10.23 14.32
CA THR A 271 16.95 10.67 15.66
C THR A 271 17.98 9.71 16.24
N LEU A 272 17.66 8.41 16.27
CA LEU A 272 18.58 7.37 16.75
C LEU A 272 19.89 7.35 15.95
N HIS A 273 19.80 7.57 14.64
CA HIS A 273 20.98 7.62 13.77
C HIS A 273 21.88 8.82 14.11
N LYS A 274 21.31 9.99 14.35
CA LYS A 274 22.05 11.20 14.78
C LYS A 274 22.71 11.00 16.15
N GLU A 275 21.98 10.46 17.12
CA GLU A 275 22.50 10.18 18.47
C GLU A 275 23.66 9.18 18.41
N THR A 276 23.48 8.06 17.71
CA THR A 276 24.52 7.03 17.55
C THR A 276 25.76 7.59 16.86
N THR A 277 25.57 8.42 15.82
CA THR A 277 26.67 9.05 15.10
C THR A 277 27.45 10.01 16.00
N SER A 278 26.76 10.83 16.81
CA SER A 278 27.40 11.73 17.77
C SER A 278 28.18 10.99 18.87
N GLN A 279 27.57 9.93 19.44
CA GLN A 279 28.23 9.07 20.42
C GLN A 279 29.47 8.38 19.84
N TYR A 280 29.36 7.86 18.61
CA TYR A 280 30.48 7.25 17.89
C TYR A 280 31.62 8.24 17.67
N HIS A 281 31.33 9.45 17.20
CA HIS A 281 32.36 10.49 17.01
C HIS A 281 33.06 10.84 18.33
N THR A 282 32.33 10.92 19.43
CA THR A 282 32.89 11.20 20.75
C THR A 282 33.78 10.06 21.24
N ALA A 283 33.31 8.81 21.17
CA ALA A 283 34.09 7.63 21.55
C ALA A 283 35.35 7.48 20.69
N ASN A 284 35.24 7.67 19.38
CA ASN A 284 36.37 7.56 18.46
C ASN A 284 37.44 8.65 18.71
N ARG A 285 37.02 9.89 19.05
CA ARG A 285 37.94 10.96 19.48
C ARG A 285 38.71 10.55 20.74
N LEU A 286 38.03 10.07 21.77
CA LEU A 286 38.67 9.65 23.03
C LEU A 286 39.61 8.46 22.83
N TYR A 287 39.19 7.46 22.03
CA TYR A 287 40.03 6.33 21.68
C TYR A 287 41.30 6.76 20.92
N THR A 288 41.17 7.74 20.02
CA THR A 288 42.32 8.32 19.30
C THR A 288 43.30 9.00 20.26
N VAL A 289 42.80 9.79 21.22
CA VAL A 289 43.62 10.41 22.26
C VAL A 289 44.36 9.34 23.06
N LEU A 290 43.65 8.35 23.59
CA LEU A 290 44.25 7.27 24.38
C LEU A 290 45.33 6.52 23.60
N ARG A 291 45.04 6.13 22.36
CA ARG A 291 45.98 5.42 21.49
C ARG A 291 47.24 6.23 21.21
N LEU A 292 47.11 7.52 20.90
CA LEU A 292 48.23 8.40 20.62
C LEU A 292 49.03 8.71 21.89
N THR A 293 48.38 8.90 23.03
CA THR A 293 49.02 9.04 24.34
C THR A 293 49.85 7.81 24.67
N ASN A 294 49.30 6.61 24.53
CA ASN A 294 50.06 5.36 24.74
C ASN A 294 51.27 5.25 23.82
N LYS A 295 51.14 5.70 22.56
CA LYS A 295 52.28 5.78 21.63
C LYS A 295 53.33 6.78 22.12
N ALA A 296 52.91 7.96 22.58
CA ALA A 296 53.81 9.00 23.10
C ALA A 296 54.59 8.49 24.33
N ILE A 297 53.92 7.81 25.27
CA ILE A 297 54.56 7.22 26.46
C ILE A 297 55.73 6.31 26.07
N ILE A 298 55.58 5.49 25.03
CA ILE A 298 56.62 4.55 24.59
C ILE A 298 57.76 5.27 23.84
N SER A 299 57.47 6.37 23.15
CA SER A 299 58.43 7.05 22.26
C SER A 299 59.14 8.26 22.85
N SER A 300 58.63 8.84 23.94
CA SER A 300 59.19 10.05 24.55
C SER A 300 60.51 9.79 25.26
N ARG A 301 61.43 10.76 25.20
CA ARG A 301 62.78 10.65 25.78
C ARG A 301 62.92 11.33 27.15
N THR A 302 62.08 12.32 27.42
CA THR A 302 62.06 13.08 28.67
C THR A 302 60.63 13.13 29.22
N LYS A 303 60.52 13.52 30.49
CA LYS A 303 59.22 13.72 31.14
C LYS A 303 58.49 14.90 30.50
N GLU A 304 59.20 15.99 30.26
CA GLU A 304 58.67 17.23 29.68
C GLU A 304 58.10 16.97 28.27
N ASP A 305 58.83 16.27 27.41
CA ASP A 305 58.38 15.91 26.06
C ASP A 305 57.09 15.09 26.08
N LEU A 306 56.95 14.18 27.06
CA LEU A 306 55.76 13.37 27.23
C LEU A 306 54.56 14.23 27.65
N LEU A 307 54.72 15.08 28.65
CA LEU A 307 53.63 15.93 29.16
C LEU A 307 53.12 16.88 28.06
N ASP A 308 54.04 17.51 27.33
CA ASP A 308 53.70 18.37 26.19
C ASP A 308 52.99 17.61 25.08
N SER A 309 53.48 16.42 24.74
CA SER A 309 52.84 15.56 23.73
C SER A 309 51.41 15.19 24.12
N ILE A 310 51.17 14.85 25.39
CA ILE A 310 49.84 14.48 25.90
C ILE A 310 48.87 15.67 25.80
N CYS A 311 49.27 16.86 26.25
CA CYS A 311 48.45 18.07 26.15
C CYS A 311 48.10 18.38 24.69
N HIS A 312 49.08 18.31 23.78
CA HIS A 312 48.87 18.56 22.36
C HIS A 312 47.97 17.51 21.70
N ILE A 313 48.13 16.23 22.05
CA ILE A 313 47.28 15.14 21.53
C ILE A 313 45.82 15.36 21.95
N ALA A 314 45.57 15.72 23.21
CA ALA A 314 44.24 15.99 23.71
C ALA A 314 43.55 17.12 22.92
N VAL A 315 44.21 18.26 22.74
CA VAL A 315 43.63 19.38 21.98
C VAL A 315 43.46 19.03 20.50
N LYS A 316 44.54 18.59 19.85
CA LYS A 316 44.59 18.40 18.39
C LYS A 316 43.71 17.25 17.90
N HIS A 317 43.72 16.11 18.59
CA HIS A 317 43.02 14.90 18.17
C HIS A 317 41.76 14.63 18.99
N GLY A 318 41.75 15.05 20.26
CA GLY A 318 40.58 14.96 21.11
C GLY A 318 39.59 16.08 20.88
N GLY A 319 39.95 17.19 20.22
CA GLY A 319 39.03 18.32 19.99
C GLY A 319 38.61 19.03 21.28
N PHE A 320 39.42 18.92 22.34
CA PHE A 320 39.25 19.71 23.55
C PHE A 320 39.73 21.14 23.29
N SER A 321 39.02 22.14 23.82
CA SER A 321 39.42 23.54 23.66
C SER A 321 40.77 23.83 24.31
N MET A 322 41.07 23.16 25.43
CA MET A 322 42.31 23.30 26.19
C MET A 322 42.62 22.01 26.96
N ALA A 323 43.91 21.73 27.15
CA ALA A 323 44.39 20.71 28.07
C ALA A 323 45.68 21.20 28.75
N TRP A 324 45.85 20.92 30.03
CA TRP A 324 47.07 21.26 30.77
C TRP A 324 47.34 20.24 31.87
N ILE A 325 48.60 20.16 32.28
CA ILE A 325 49.08 19.27 33.34
C ILE A 325 49.77 20.14 34.39
N GLY A 326 49.37 19.98 35.65
CA GLY A 326 49.99 20.62 36.80
C GLY A 326 50.69 19.61 37.70
N MET A 327 51.81 20.01 38.29
CA MET A 327 52.51 19.26 39.33
C MET A 327 52.24 19.89 40.69
N ILE A 328 52.10 19.06 41.72
CA ILE A 328 51.93 19.54 43.09
C ILE A 328 53.31 19.79 43.68
N GLU A 329 53.58 21.03 44.07
CA GLU A 329 54.79 21.46 44.77
C GLU A 329 54.41 22.06 46.12
N GLY A 330 54.61 21.30 47.21
CA GLY A 330 54.09 21.66 48.52
C GLY A 330 52.56 21.65 48.53
N ASN A 331 51.95 22.83 48.65
CA ASN A 331 50.49 23.00 48.62
C ASN A 331 49.98 23.65 47.32
N ASP A 332 50.87 24.01 46.40
CA ASP A 332 50.54 24.73 45.18
C ASP A 332 50.54 23.78 43.97
N VAL A 333 49.60 23.97 43.03
CA VAL A 333 49.55 23.23 41.77
C VAL A 333 50.15 24.11 40.68
N VAL A 334 51.36 23.78 40.24
CA VAL A 334 52.11 24.55 39.24
C VAL A 334 51.87 23.93 37.85
N PRO A 335 51.29 24.68 36.88
CA PRO A 335 51.17 24.22 35.51
C PRO A 335 52.56 23.96 34.90
N VAL A 336 52.81 22.73 34.42
CA VAL A 336 54.10 22.33 33.82
C VAL A 336 54.00 22.12 32.31
N SER A 337 52.81 21.92 31.77
CA SER A 337 52.55 21.75 30.34
C SER A 337 51.14 22.18 30.00
N SER A 338 50.93 22.73 28.80
CA SER A 338 49.61 23.12 28.33
C SER A 338 49.51 23.12 26.80
N ALA A 339 48.29 23.02 26.29
CA ALA A 339 47.94 23.22 24.89
C ALA A 339 46.54 23.85 24.80
N GLY A 340 46.32 24.67 23.77
CA GLY A 340 45.01 25.29 23.50
C GLY A 340 44.66 26.49 24.41
N ASP A 341 45.58 26.98 25.23
CA ASP A 341 45.36 28.17 26.07
C ASP A 341 45.50 29.48 25.28
N SER A 342 44.55 29.75 24.37
CA SER A 342 44.56 30.96 23.54
C SER A 342 44.30 32.25 24.33
N ASN A 343 43.61 32.14 25.47
CA ASN A 343 43.20 33.29 26.30
C ASN A 343 44.14 33.57 27.48
N HIS A 344 45.30 32.89 27.56
CA HIS A 344 46.25 33.09 28.65
C HIS A 344 45.59 32.85 30.03
N TYR A 345 44.63 31.92 30.09
CA TYR A 345 43.87 31.60 31.29
C TYR A 345 44.77 31.02 32.39
N LEU A 346 45.82 30.29 32.00
CA LEU A 346 46.75 29.67 32.94
C LEU A 346 47.73 30.70 33.55
N THR A 347 47.99 31.82 32.89
CA THR A 347 48.79 32.92 33.43
C THR A 347 47.97 33.69 34.48
N GLY A 348 48.12 33.30 35.74
CA GLY A 348 47.46 33.95 36.89
C GLY A 348 46.52 33.02 37.65
N ILE A 349 46.36 31.76 37.24
CA ILE A 349 45.61 30.78 38.01
C ILE A 349 46.38 30.43 39.28
N ASN A 350 45.73 30.56 40.44
CA ASN A 350 46.27 30.13 41.72
C ASN A 350 45.42 28.97 42.23
N VAL A 351 45.94 27.75 42.09
CA VAL A 351 45.27 26.51 42.51
C VAL A 351 46.09 25.87 43.61
N ARG A 352 45.42 25.50 44.71
CA ARG A 352 46.04 24.88 45.87
C ARG A 352 45.37 23.57 46.24
N VAL A 353 46.03 22.77 47.07
CA VAL A 353 45.51 21.49 47.60
C VAL A 353 45.38 21.50 49.13
N ASP A 354 45.27 22.68 49.73
CA ASP A 354 45.18 22.90 51.18
C ASP A 354 43.71 23.03 51.67
N ASN A 355 43.49 23.78 52.76
CA ASN A 355 42.16 24.12 53.27
C ASN A 355 41.73 25.55 52.88
N SER A 356 42.45 26.21 51.97
CA SER A 356 42.14 27.56 51.53
C SER A 356 40.99 27.57 50.50
N GLU A 357 40.49 28.77 50.19
CA GLU A 357 39.46 28.95 49.16
C GLU A 357 39.97 28.54 47.76
N TYR A 358 41.28 28.64 47.50
CA TYR A 358 41.92 28.25 46.25
C TYR A 358 41.97 26.73 46.02
N ALA A 359 41.62 25.93 47.04
CA ALA A 359 41.51 24.47 46.95
C ALA A 359 40.09 23.96 46.66
N ARG A 360 39.09 24.85 46.56
CA ARG A 360 37.69 24.48 46.32
C ARG A 360 37.32 24.32 44.85
N GLY A 361 38.23 24.65 43.93
CA GLY A 361 38.06 24.42 42.49
C GLY A 361 38.22 22.94 42.13
N PRO A 362 37.77 22.51 40.93
CA PRO A 362 37.80 21.11 40.52
C PRO A 362 39.19 20.47 40.67
N VAL A 363 40.24 21.19 40.27
CA VAL A 363 41.62 20.70 40.35
C VAL A 363 42.12 20.59 41.80
N GLY A 364 41.77 21.53 42.67
CA GLY A 364 42.14 21.50 44.09
C GLY A 364 41.45 20.37 44.85
N ILE A 365 40.20 20.07 44.51
CA ILE A 365 39.46 18.91 45.04
C ILE A 365 40.14 17.62 44.57
N CYS A 366 40.37 17.47 43.27
CA CYS A 366 41.05 16.29 42.72
C CYS A 366 42.42 16.03 43.36
N GLY A 367 43.23 17.08 43.50
CA GLY A 367 44.57 16.94 44.08
C GLY A 367 44.56 16.54 45.55
N LYS A 368 43.47 16.81 46.28
CA LYS A 368 43.30 16.46 47.70
C LYS A 368 42.67 15.09 47.91
N THR A 369 41.67 14.72 47.09
CA THR A 369 40.93 13.46 47.24
C THR A 369 41.58 12.31 46.45
N GLY A 370 42.31 12.62 45.38
CA GLY A 370 42.77 11.63 44.40
C GLY A 370 41.67 11.12 43.47
N GLU A 371 40.46 11.68 43.56
CA GLU A 371 39.30 11.32 42.73
C GLU A 371 39.03 12.41 41.69
N VAL A 372 38.39 12.05 40.58
CA VAL A 372 37.98 13.02 39.55
C VAL A 372 36.77 13.80 40.09
N ALA A 373 36.90 15.13 40.15
CA ALA A 373 35.90 16.06 40.68
C ALA A 373 34.66 16.25 39.79
#